data_AF-A0A391P4J7-F1
#
_entry.id   AF-A0A391P4J7-F1
#
_cell.length_a   1.000
_cell.length_b   1.000
_cell.length_c   1.000
_cell.angle_alpha   90.00
_cell.angle_beta   90.00
_cell.angle_gamma   90.00
#
_symmetry.space_group_name_H-M   'P 1'
#
loop_
_entity.id
_entity.type
_entity.pdbx_description
1 polymer ?
#
loop_
_entity_poly.entity_id
_entity_poly.type
_entity_poly.pdbx_seq_one_letter_code
_entity_poly.pdbx_strand_id
1 'polypeptide(L)' 'SSLAQALTSVPNLKKLYLYDNEITDSGASSLAQSLASVPNLKEVTTVIL' A
#
# COMPACT_ATOMS: atom_id res chain seq x y z
N SER A 1 -11.13 8.99 3.52
CA SER A 1 -9.76 8.59 3.92
C SER A 1 -9.17 7.76 2.79
N SER A 2 -7.93 8.03 2.37
CA SER A 2 -7.25 7.23 1.34
C SER A 2 -6.52 6.04 1.96
N LEU A 3 -6.27 4.97 1.19
CA LEU A 3 -5.45 3.84 1.64
C LEU A 3 -4.07 4.30 2.12
N ALA A 4 -3.44 5.22 1.37
CA ALA A 4 -2.16 5.81 1.73
C ALA A 4 -2.17 6.46 3.14
N GLN A 5 -3.26 7.14 3.50
CA GLN A 5 -3.41 7.74 4.82
C GLN A 5 -3.58 6.67 5.91
N ALA A 6 -4.29 5.57 5.61
CA ALA A 6 -4.48 4.47 6.55
C ALA A 6 -3.16 3.76 6.92
N LEU A 7 -2.19 3.70 6.00
CA LEU A 7 -0.88 3.07 6.24
C LEU A 7 -0.11 3.74 7.39
N THR A 8 -0.32 5.04 7.62
CA THR A 8 0.31 5.78 8.74
C THR A 8 -0.12 5.27 10.12
N SER A 9 -1.27 4.59 10.20
CA SER A 9 -1.83 4.07 11.45
C SER A 9 -1.46 2.60 11.72
N VAL A 10 -0.72 1.95 10.82
CA VAL A 10 -0.40 0.50 10.91
C VAL A 10 1.10 0.21 10.76
N PRO A 11 2.01 0.82 11.55
CA PRO A 11 3.46 0.70 11.39
C PRO A 11 4.01 -0.74 11.55
N ASN A 12 3.22 -1.64 12.13
CA ASN A 12 3.57 -3.05 12.33
C ASN A 12 3.02 -3.97 11.23
N LEU A 13 2.38 -3.42 10.19
CA LEU A 13 1.86 -4.20 9.07
C LEU A 13 3.01 -4.96 8.39
N LYS A 14 2.83 -6.26 8.18
CA LYS A 14 3.83 -7.15 7.57
C LYS A 14 3.49 -7.54 6.14
N LYS A 15 2.20 -7.57 5.81
CA LYS A 15 1.67 -7.98 4.52
C LYS A 15 0.53 -7.06 4.11
N LEU A 16 0.53 -6.62 2.86
CA LEU A 16 -0.52 -5.81 2.25
C LEU A 16 -1.00 -6.49 0.97
N TYR A 17 -2.27 -6.87 0.97
CA TYR A 17 -2.92 -7.52 -0.16
C TYR A 17 -3.85 -6.53 -0.86
N LEU A 18 -3.60 -6.27 -2.13
CA LEU A 18 -4.35 -5.32 -2.96
C LEU A 18 -4.92 -5.98 -4.22
N TYR A 19 -5.01 -7.31 -4.24
CA TYR A 19 -5.63 -8.03 -5.36
C TYR A 19 -7.06 -7.54 -5.61
N ASP A 20 -7.50 -7.62 -6.87
CA ASP A 20 -8.83 -7.21 -7.32
C ASP A 20 -9.22 -5.77 -6.98
N ASN A 21 -8.24 -4.86 -6.93
CA ASN A 21 -8.48 -3.42 -6.86
C ASN A 21 -7.98 -2.73 -8.14
N GLU A 22 -8.73 -1.72 -8.59
CA GLU A 22 -8.25 -0.81 -9.62
C GLU A 22 -7.20 0.13 -9.00
N ILE A 23 -5.94 -0.10 -9.33
CA ILE A 23 -4.84 0.78 -8.95
C ILE A 23 -4.40 1.54 -10.20
N THR A 24 -4.73 2.83 -10.25
CA THR A 24 -4.23 3.72 -11.30
C THR A 24 -2.76 4.08 -11.07
N ASP A 25 -2.06 4.61 -12.07
CA ASP A 25 -0.67 5.07 -11.93
C ASP A 25 -0.48 6.10 -10.79
N SER A 26 -1.47 6.97 -10.61
CA SER A 26 -1.52 7.93 -9.51
C SER A 26 -1.72 7.25 -8.15
N GLY A 27 -2.59 6.24 -8.11
CA GLY A 27 -2.80 5.39 -6.94
C GLY A 27 -1.53 4.62 -6.54
N ALA A 28 -0.83 4.05 -7.52
CA ALA A 28 0.44 3.35 -7.31
C ALA A 28 1.53 4.29 -6.78
N SER A 29 1.64 5.49 -7.35
CA SER A 29 2.59 6.52 -6.91
C SER A 29 2.31 6.97 -5.46
N SER A 30 1.03 7.19 -5.12
CA SER A 30 0.60 7.56 -3.77
C SER A 30 0.85 6.43 -2.76
N LEU A 31 0.62 5.18 -3.17
CA LEU A 31 0.91 4.01 -2.36
C LEU A 31 2.41 3.91 -2.09
N ALA A 32 3.26 4.03 -3.12
CA ALA A 32 4.71 3.96 -2.99
C ALA A 32 5.26 4.99 -1.99
N GLN A 33 4.75 6.23 -2.01
CA GLN A 33 5.15 7.26 -1.05
C GLN A 33 4.75 6.92 0.40
N SER A 34 3.61 6.27 0.59
CA SER A 34 3.08 5.92 1.92
C SER A 34 3.67 4.63 2.50
N LEU A 35 4.36 3.81 1.69
CA LEU A 35 5.08 2.62 2.19
C LEU A 35 6.17 2.95 3.21
N ALA A 36 6.72 4.18 3.20
CA ALA A 36 7.68 4.63 4.20
C ALA A 36 7.10 4.63 5.64
N SER A 37 5.78 4.70 5.79
CA SER A 37 5.10 4.66 7.10
C SER A 37 4.88 3.24 7.65
N VAL A 38 5.21 2.21 6.87
CA VAL A 38 5.06 0.80 7.25
C VAL A 38 6.41 0.08 7.16
N PRO A 39 7.37 0.40 8.04
CA PRO A 39 8.77 -0.06 7.93
C PRO A 39 8.92 -1.58 8.08
N ASN A 40 7.91 -2.26 8.63
CA ASN A 40 7.91 -3.72 8.82
C ASN A 40 7.24 -4.49 7.68
N LEU A 41 6.79 -3.80 6.63
CA LEU A 41 6.12 -4.41 5.50
C LEU A 41 7.13 -5.23 4.68
N LYS A 42 6.81 -6.51 4.46
CA LYS A 42 7.68 -7.46 3.76
C LYS A 42 7.08 -7.95 2.45
N GLU A 43 5.77 -7.84 2.32
CA GLU A 43 5.02 -8.38 1.19
C GLU A 43 3.95 -7.36 0.78
N VAL A 44 4.00 -6.92 -0.47
CA VAL A 44 2.93 -6.18 -1.14
C VAL A 44 2.54 -7.00 -2.35
N THR A 45 1.27 -7.37 -2.44
CA THR A 45 0.75 -8.13 -3.58
C THR A 45 -0.29 -7.29 -4.30
N THR A 46 -0.03 -7.00 -5.57
CA THR A 46 -0.95 -6.35 -6.51
C THR A 46 -1.21 -7.32 -7.67
N VAL A 47 -2.31 -7.13 -8.41
CA VAL A 47 -2.43 -7.76 -9.73
C VAL A 47 -1.60 -6.92 -10.71
N ILE A 48 -0.65 -7.54 -11.40
CA ILE A 48 0.02 -6.93 -12.56
C ILE A 48 -0.93 -7.17 -13.73
N LEU A 49 -1.64 -6.13 -14.18
CA LEU A 49 -2.28 -6.10 -15.50
C LEU A 49 -1.39 -5.34 -16.48
#